data_AF-A0A7M3SCP5-F1
#
_entry.id   AF-A0A7M3SCP5-F1
#
_cell.length_a   1.000
_cell.length_b   1.000
_cell.length_c   1.000
_cell.angle_alpha   90.00
_cell.angle_beta   90.00
_cell.angle_gamma   90.00
#
_symmetry.space_group_name_H-M   'P 1'
#
loop_
_entity.id
_entity.type
_entity.pdbx_description
1 polymer ?
#
loop_
_entity_poly.entity_id
_entity_poly.type
_entity_poly.pdbx_seq_one_letter_code
_entity_poly.pdbx_strand_id
1 'polypeptide(L)'
;RIGIVEPCSSCGGTMQACAPERMEKMLVERIGSTDEKISGRVQRNAELVKTHGQDAILCLMGRGVGEDTATRILRGPPGDRVRLLRAIHNAELQYARTRPFWR
;
A
#
# COMPACT_ATOMS: atom_id res chain seq x y z
N ARG A 1 -3.69 7.82 17.57
CA ARG A 1 -3.28 7.53 16.17
C ARG A 1 -2.25 6.43 16.25
N ILE A 2 -2.54 5.23 15.76
CA ILE A 2 -1.54 4.16 15.77
C ILE A 2 -0.59 4.41 14.61
N GLY A 3 0.70 4.56 14.93
CA GLY A 3 1.81 4.32 14.01
C GLY A 3 2.15 5.44 13.03
N ILE A 4 2.76 6.53 13.52
CA ILE A 4 3.54 7.40 12.64
C ILE A 4 4.69 6.56 12.07
N VAL A 5 4.91 6.68 10.77
CA VAL A 5 6.08 6.08 10.12
C VAL A 5 7.20 7.11 10.23
N GLU A 6 8.23 6.76 10.99
CA GLU A 6 9.37 7.65 11.19
C GLU A 6 10.17 7.84 9.89
N PRO A 7 10.83 9.00 9.72
CA PRO A 7 11.70 9.24 8.57
C PRO A 7 12.80 8.19 8.44
N CYS A 8 13.34 8.04 7.23
CA CYS A 8 14.40 7.06 6.97
C CYS A 8 15.63 7.38 7.82
N SER A 9 16.12 6.41 8.59
CA SER A 9 17.30 6.60 9.46
C SER A 9 18.59 6.89 8.69
N SER A 10 18.69 6.45 7.42
CA SER A 10 19.89 6.65 6.61
C SER A 10 19.95 7.99 5.88
N CYS A 11 18.80 8.57 5.48
CA CYS A 11 18.77 9.77 4.65
C CYS A 11 17.75 10.84 5.09
N GLY A 12 16.96 10.59 6.12
CA GLY A 12 15.90 11.49 6.60
C GLY A 12 14.68 11.59 5.68
N GLY A 13 14.60 10.79 4.61
CA GLY A 13 13.49 10.82 3.67
C GLY A 13 12.16 10.42 4.31
N THR A 14 11.12 11.23 4.08
CA THR A 14 9.76 11.00 4.59
C THR A 14 8.82 10.35 3.56
N MET A 15 9.22 10.32 2.29
CA MET A 15 8.44 9.71 1.21
C MET A 15 8.89 8.26 1.03
N GLN A 16 8.26 7.36 1.78
CA GLN A 16 8.61 5.94 1.81
C GLN A 16 7.49 5.13 1.17
N ALA A 17 7.81 4.37 0.12
CA ALA A 17 6.90 3.41 -0.47
C ALA A 17 7.09 2.03 0.19
N CYS A 18 6.02 1.23 0.25
CA CYS A 18 6.10 -0.13 0.75
C CYS A 18 5.42 -1.14 -0.17
N ALA A 19 5.89 -2.38 -0.10
CA ALA A 19 5.31 -3.53 -0.78
C ALA A 19 5.57 -4.79 0.05
N PRO A 20 4.75 -5.85 -0.11
CA PRO A 20 5.07 -7.17 0.41
C PRO A 20 6.42 -7.66 -0.08
N GLU A 21 7.11 -8.46 0.72
CA GLU A 21 8.43 -9.04 0.42
C GLU A 21 8.47 -9.73 -0.94
N ARG A 22 7.44 -10.51 -1.29
CA ARG A 22 7.32 -11.16 -2.62
C ARG A 22 7.35 -10.19 -3.81
N MET A 23 7.12 -8.91 -3.58
CA MET A 23 7.10 -7.83 -4.59
C MET A 23 8.23 -6.82 -4.42
N GLU A 24 9.21 -7.09 -3.55
CA GLU A 24 10.32 -6.18 -3.24
C GLU A 24 11.11 -5.78 -4.49
N LYS A 25 11.56 -6.77 -5.29
CA LYS A 25 12.31 -6.52 -6.54
C LYS A 25 11.54 -5.62 -7.50
N MET A 26 10.23 -5.85 -7.63
CA MET A 26 9.35 -5.05 -8.48
C MET A 26 9.20 -3.62 -7.94
N LEU A 27 9.18 -3.41 -6.62
CA LEU A 27 9.14 -2.07 -6.05
C LEU A 27 10.43 -1.30 -6.35
N VAL A 28 11.59 -1.93 -6.16
CA VAL A 28 12.90 -1.31 -6.45
C VAL A 28 13.00 -0.91 -7.92
N GLU A 29 12.58 -1.80 -8.84
CA GLU A 29 12.54 -1.51 -10.28
C GLU A 29 11.62 -0.32 -10.59
N ARG A 30 10.42 -0.26 -9.98
CA ARG A 30 9.47 0.83 -10.19
C ARG A 30 9.99 2.17 -9.66
N ILE A 31 10.72 2.17 -8.55
CA ILE A 31 11.36 3.39 -8.01
C ILE A 31 12.42 3.92 -8.98
N GLY A 32 13.18 3.04 -9.62
CA GLY A 32 14.18 3.42 -10.62
C GLY A 32 13.62 3.73 -12.02
N SER A 33 12.31 3.63 -12.22
CA SER A 33 11.70 3.82 -13.54
C SER A 33 11.54 5.29 -13.90
N THR A 34 11.92 5.63 -15.14
CA THR A 34 11.70 6.97 -15.72
C THR A 34 10.28 7.14 -16.30
N ASP A 35 9.47 6.08 -16.36
CA ASP A 35 8.09 6.16 -16.84
C ASP A 35 7.23 6.93 -15.82
N GLU A 36 6.66 8.04 -16.25
CA GLU A 36 5.83 8.92 -15.41
C GLU A 36 4.63 8.19 -14.79
N LYS A 37 4.03 7.23 -15.50
CA LYS A 37 2.91 6.45 -14.96
C LYS A 37 3.38 5.53 -13.85
N ILE A 38 4.55 4.91 -13.99
CA ILE A 38 5.10 4.01 -12.97
C ILE A 38 5.55 4.82 -11.76
N SER A 39 6.30 5.90 -11.98
CA SER A 39 6.74 6.82 -10.94
C SER A 39 5.55 7.41 -10.18
N GLY A 40 4.49 7.84 -10.88
CA GLY A 40 3.27 8.35 -10.25
C GLY A 40 2.55 7.31 -9.37
N ARG A 41 2.61 6.02 -9.70
CA ARG A 41 2.05 4.95 -8.84
C ARG A 41 2.86 4.77 -7.56
N VAL A 42 4.19 4.81 -7.66
CA VAL A 42 5.09 4.74 -6.49
C VAL A 42 4.90 5.96 -5.61
N GLN A 43 4.76 7.14 -6.21
CA GLN A 43 4.50 8.38 -5.49
C GLN A 43 3.19 8.30 -4.70
N ARG A 44 2.10 7.85 -5.33
CA ARG A 44 0.81 7.62 -4.62
C ARG A 44 0.95 6.61 -3.48
N ASN A 45 1.71 5.53 -3.67
CA ASN A 45 2.00 4.57 -2.59
C ASN A 45 2.69 5.27 -1.40
N ALA A 46 3.74 6.06 -1.66
CA ALA A 46 4.45 6.80 -0.63
C ALA A 46 3.58 7.87 0.06
N GLU A 47 2.70 8.54 -0.68
CA GLU A 47 1.72 9.49 -0.13
C GLU A 47 0.74 8.82 0.84
N LEU A 48 0.27 7.62 0.50
CA LEU A 48 -0.61 6.85 1.39
C LEU A 48 0.11 6.51 2.70
N VAL A 49 1.35 6.04 2.62
CA VAL A 49 2.18 5.73 3.81
C VAL A 49 2.41 6.99 4.65
N LYS A 50 2.74 8.12 4.02
CA LYS A 50 2.94 9.39 4.74
C LYS A 50 1.66 9.89 5.43
N THR A 51 0.51 9.72 4.80
CA THR A 51 -0.77 10.26 5.28
C THR A 51 -1.43 9.37 6.34
N HIS A 52 -1.43 8.06 6.12
CA HIS A 52 -2.15 7.09 6.95
C HIS A 52 -1.23 6.23 7.83
N GLY A 53 0.09 6.33 7.66
CA GLY A 53 1.08 5.64 8.48
C GLY A 53 0.97 4.12 8.37
N GLN A 54 1.01 3.44 9.52
CA GLN A 54 0.93 1.98 9.60
C GLN A 54 -0.34 1.39 8.98
N ASP A 55 -1.45 2.13 8.96
CA ASP A 55 -2.70 1.65 8.38
C ASP A 55 -2.60 1.50 6.85
N ALA A 56 -1.86 2.40 6.20
CA ALA A 56 -1.54 2.26 4.78
C ALA A 56 -0.62 1.08 4.52
N ILE A 57 0.39 0.86 5.39
CA ILE A 57 1.29 -0.30 5.26
C ILE A 57 0.47 -1.60 5.32
N LEU A 58 -0.38 -1.77 6.34
CA LEU A 58 -1.27 -2.93 6.46
C LEU A 58 -2.14 -3.14 5.21
N CYS A 59 -2.68 -2.04 4.67
CA CYS A 59 -3.51 -2.10 3.48
C CYS A 59 -2.73 -2.55 2.24
N LEU A 60 -1.54 -2.01 2.01
CA LEU A 60 -0.67 -2.31 0.88
C LEU A 60 -0.06 -3.73 0.96
N MET A 61 -0.05 -4.35 2.15
CA MET A 61 0.37 -5.74 2.30
C MET A 61 -0.66 -6.74 1.73
N GLY A 62 -1.93 -6.32 1.62
CA GLY A 62 -3.03 -7.16 1.15
C GLY A 62 -2.81 -7.71 -0.26
N ARG A 63 -3.17 -8.97 -0.49
CA ARG A 63 -3.05 -9.61 -1.80
C ARG A 63 -3.97 -8.94 -2.81
N GLY A 64 -3.37 -8.39 -3.87
CA GLY A 64 -4.12 -7.71 -4.93
C GLY A 64 -4.57 -6.30 -4.57
N VAL A 65 -4.09 -5.76 -3.45
CA VAL A 65 -4.33 -4.38 -3.05
C VAL A 65 -3.18 -3.51 -3.57
N GLY A 66 -3.48 -2.68 -4.57
CA GLY A 66 -2.58 -1.62 -5.05
C GLY A 66 -2.97 -0.25 -4.49
N GLU A 67 -2.25 0.79 -4.90
CA GLU A 67 -2.43 2.19 -4.50
C GLU A 67 -3.87 2.69 -4.67
N ASP A 68 -4.55 2.37 -5.77
CA ASP A 68 -5.92 2.81 -6.02
C ASP A 68 -6.92 2.12 -5.08
N THR A 69 -6.75 0.82 -4.86
CA THR A 69 -7.60 0.04 -3.94
C THR A 69 -7.34 0.45 -2.50
N ALA A 70 -6.08 0.67 -2.13
CA ALA A 70 -5.69 1.14 -0.80
C ALA A 70 -6.29 2.52 -0.51
N THR A 71 -6.24 3.45 -1.47
CA THR A 71 -6.89 4.77 -1.35
C THR A 71 -8.38 4.63 -1.01
N ARG A 72 -9.10 3.70 -1.65
CA ARG A 72 -10.53 3.47 -1.37
C ARG A 72 -10.77 2.91 0.02
N ILE A 73 -9.94 1.97 0.48
CA ILE A 73 -10.05 1.35 1.80
C ILE A 73 -9.79 2.39 2.90
N LEU A 74 -8.76 3.22 2.72
CA LEU A 74 -8.28 4.21 3.69
C LEU A 74 -9.15 5.47 3.78
N ARG A 75 -10.10 5.68 2.84
CA ARG A 75 -11.05 6.80 2.88
C ARG A 75 -12.05 6.76 4.02
N GLY A 76 -12.30 5.59 4.62
CA GLY A 76 -13.27 5.54 5.73
C GLY A 76 -12.67 6.05 7.05
N PRO A 77 -13.48 6.11 8.13
CA PRO A 77 -13.07 6.73 9.38
C PRO A 77 -11.80 6.09 9.96
N PRO A 78 -10.83 6.91 10.42
CA PRO A 78 -9.61 6.44 11.06
C PRO A 78 -9.89 5.92 12.49
N GLY A 79 -9.03 5.06 13.00
CA GLY A 79 -9.08 4.58 14.40
C GLY A 79 -9.85 3.28 14.61
N ASP A 80 -10.60 2.80 13.62
CA ASP A 80 -11.24 1.48 13.65
C ASP A 80 -10.42 0.44 12.88
N ARG A 81 -9.55 -0.28 13.61
CA ARG A 81 -8.69 -1.33 13.06
C ARG A 81 -9.50 -2.52 12.54
N VAL A 82 -10.62 -2.88 13.18
CA VAL A 82 -11.43 -4.04 12.77
C VAL A 82 -12.09 -3.75 11.43
N ARG A 83 -12.63 -2.55 11.24
CA ARG A 83 -13.20 -2.11 9.96
C ARG A 83 -12.15 -2.10 8.85
N LEU A 84 -10.94 -1.60 9.13
CA LEU A 84 -9.83 -1.60 8.19
C LEU A 84 -9.48 -3.02 7.73
N LEU A 85 -9.25 -3.94 8.68
CA LEU A 85 -8.90 -5.32 8.38
C LEU A 85 -10.00 -6.04 7.59
N ARG A 86 -11.27 -5.80 7.93
CA ARG A 86 -12.42 -6.33 7.18
C ARG A 86 -12.46 -5.79 5.74
N ALA A 87 -12.16 -4.50 5.54
CA ALA A 87 -12.11 -3.89 4.22
C ALA A 87 -10.96 -4.47 3.37
N ILE A 88 -9.79 -4.69 3.96
CA ILE A 88 -8.65 -5.36 3.31
C ILE A 88 -9.05 -6.78 2.90
N HIS A 89 -9.59 -7.57 3.83
CA HIS A 89 -10.02 -8.94 3.56
C HIS A 89 -11.03 -9.02 2.41
N ASN A 90 -12.03 -8.13 2.39
CA ASN A 90 -12.99 -8.06 1.30
C ASN A 90 -12.32 -7.74 -0.05
N ALA A 91 -11.32 -6.86 -0.06
CA ALA A 91 -10.58 -6.56 -1.28
C ALA A 91 -9.76 -7.76 -1.78
N GLU A 92 -9.15 -8.53 -0.89
CA GLU A 92 -8.45 -9.77 -1.23
C GLU A 92 -9.40 -10.82 -1.83
N LEU A 93 -10.59 -10.98 -1.25
CA LEU A 93 -11.63 -11.86 -1.79
C LEU A 93 -12.05 -11.44 -3.21
N GLN A 94 -12.22 -10.13 -3.46
CA GLN A 94 -12.54 -9.63 -4.80
C GLN A 94 -11.42 -9.91 -5.81
N TYR A 95 -10.16 -9.75 -5.39
CA TYR A 95 -9.02 -10.08 -6.24
C TYR A 95 -8.99 -11.59 -6.56
N ALA A 96 -9.13 -12.44 -5.55
CA ALA A 96 -9.16 -13.90 -5.74
C ALA A 96 -10.32 -14.35 -6.66
N ARG A 97 -11.49 -13.70 -6.54
CA ARG A 97 -12.66 -13.99 -7.39
C ARG A 97 -12.43 -13.67 -8.87
N THR A 98 -11.70 -12.59 -9.16
CA THR A 98 -11.44 -12.13 -10.54
C THR A 98 -10.20 -12.77 -11.16
N ARG A 99 -9.29 -13.32 -10.34
CA ARG A 99 -8.06 -13.99 -10.76
C ARG A 99 -7.88 -15.33 -10.02
N PRO A 100 -8.73 -16.32 -10.31
CA PRO A 100 -8.64 -17.64 -9.70
C PRO A 100 -7.31 -18.31 -10.07
N PHE A 101 -6.70 -19.02 -9.12
CA PHE A 101 -5.43 -19.74 -9.32
C PHE A 101 -5.62 -21.08 -10.05
N TRP A 102 -6.76 -21.73 -9.81
CA TRP A 102 -7.07 -23.12 -10.22
C TRP A 102 -8.06 -23.20 -11.39
N ARG A 103 -8.15 -22.13 -12.19
CA ARG A 103 -8.81 -22.19 -13.49
C ARG A 103 -7.78 -22.17 -14.59
#